data_AF-A0A8X6W9J6-F1
#
_entry.id   AF-A0A8X6W9J6-F1
#
_cell.length_a   1.000
_cell.length_b   1.000
_cell.length_c   1.000
_cell.angle_alpha   90.00
_cell.angle_beta   90.00
_cell.angle_gamma   90.00
#
_symmetry.space_group_name_H-M   'P 1'
#
loop_
_entity.id
_entity.type
_entity.pdbx_description
1 polymer ?
#
loop_
_entity_poly.entity_id
_entity_poly.type
_entity_poly.pdbx_seq_one_letter_code
_entity_poly.pdbx_strand_id
1 'polypeptide(L)'
;MLNGRTELHIFDRGSVIGDRYCEEVLLPHVRLFRGAIGPDFIFMDDIARPLRTLAVEELLKSEDITRMDWPAYSPDLNPIKHVWDALGRRISARLHHPESTQQLKQMLIEEWALLPQEMLHQLVLSMRRRCEATIAVRGGHVPY
;
A
#
# COMPACT_ATOMS: atom_id res chain seq x y z
N MET A 1 7.31 -0.58 -19.14
CA MET A 1 7.32 0.50 -18.12
C MET A 1 6.55 -0.01 -16.92
N LEU A 2 7.05 0.21 -15.70
CA LEU A 2 6.27 -0.08 -14.50
C LEU A 2 5.16 0.97 -14.45
N ASN A 3 3.90 0.57 -14.64
CA ASN A 3 2.76 1.48 -14.74
C ASN A 3 2.33 2.04 -13.36
N GLY A 4 3.27 2.31 -12.45
CA GLY A 4 3.02 2.94 -11.13
C GLY A 4 2.15 2.16 -10.14
N ARG A 5 1.57 1.02 -10.52
CA ARG A 5 0.74 0.13 -9.68
C ARG A 5 1.30 -1.28 -9.70
N THR A 6 1.36 -1.93 -8.53
CA THR A 6 1.71 -3.35 -8.41
C THR A 6 0.49 -4.23 -8.67
N GLU A 7 0.69 -5.54 -8.78
CA GLU A 7 -0.41 -6.48 -8.62
C GLU A 7 -1.01 -6.38 -7.20
N LEU A 8 -2.28 -6.77 -7.06
CA LEU A 8 -2.93 -6.93 -5.77
C LEU A 8 -2.59 -8.32 -5.22
N HIS A 9 -1.66 -8.39 -4.27
CA HIS A 9 -1.33 -9.64 -3.59
C HIS A 9 -2.38 -10.01 -2.55
N ILE A 10 -2.88 -11.25 -2.60
CA ILE A 10 -3.87 -11.78 -1.66
C ILE A 10 -3.27 -12.96 -0.90
N PHE A 11 -3.13 -12.81 0.41
CA PHE A 11 -2.71 -13.88 1.28
C PHE A 11 -3.84 -14.92 1.44
N ASP A 12 -3.64 -16.14 0.92
CA ASP A 12 -4.73 -17.12 0.81
C ASP A 12 -5.16 -17.76 2.14
N ARG A 13 -4.22 -17.94 3.08
CA ARG A 13 -4.45 -18.55 4.41
C ARG A 13 -3.45 -18.02 5.42
N GLY A 14 -3.79 -18.09 6.71
CA GLY A 14 -2.87 -17.79 7.81
C GLY A 14 -2.56 -16.31 8.00
N SER A 15 -1.93 -15.99 9.12
CA SER A 15 -1.51 -14.62 9.44
C SER A 15 -0.33 -14.18 8.57
N VAL A 16 -0.25 -12.88 8.31
CA VAL A 16 0.96 -12.27 7.75
C VAL A 16 1.96 -12.11 8.88
N ILE A 17 3.09 -12.83 8.79
CA ILE A 17 4.24 -12.71 9.68
C ILE A 17 5.44 -12.18 8.87
N GLY A 18 6.50 -11.73 9.56
CA GLY A 18 7.65 -11.08 8.94
C GLY A 18 8.23 -11.83 7.73
N ASP A 19 8.58 -13.10 7.91
CA ASP A 19 9.20 -13.91 6.84
C ASP A 19 8.30 -14.03 5.61
N ARG A 20 7.00 -14.22 5.85
CA ARG A 20 6.01 -14.31 4.78
C ARG A 20 5.85 -12.98 4.04
N TYR A 21 5.92 -11.86 4.77
CA TYR A 21 5.91 -10.54 4.16
C TYR A 21 7.17 -10.29 3.32
N CYS A 22 8.33 -10.76 3.79
CA CYS A 22 9.57 -10.73 3.02
C CYS A 22 9.45 -11.50 1.70
N GLU A 23 9.01 -12.76 1.76
CA GLU A 23 8.94 -13.68 0.61
C GLU A 23 7.84 -13.34 -0.38
N GLU A 24 6.66 -12.97 0.10
CA GLU A 24 5.49 -12.76 -0.76
C GLU A 24 5.29 -11.29 -1.16
N VAL A 25 5.95 -10.32 -0.49
CA VAL A 25 5.76 -8.89 -0.80
C VAL A 25 7.07 -8.15 -1.10
N LEU A 26 8.03 -8.15 -0.17
CA LEU A 26 9.23 -7.32 -0.33
C LEU A 26 10.10 -7.77 -1.51
N LEU A 27 10.41 -9.07 -1.58
CA LEU A 27 11.23 -9.63 -2.65
C LEU A 27 10.57 -9.57 -4.05
N PRO A 28 9.31 -9.99 -4.24
CA PRO A 28 8.72 -10.03 -5.58
C PRO A 28 8.22 -8.67 -6.06
N HIS A 29 7.96 -7.71 -5.17
CA HIS A 29 7.38 -6.42 -5.56
C HIS A 29 8.31 -5.26 -5.24
N VAL A 30 8.66 -5.04 -3.98
CA VAL A 30 9.39 -3.82 -3.56
C VAL A 30 10.81 -3.79 -4.16
N ARG A 31 11.52 -4.92 -4.16
CA ARG A 31 12.85 -5.06 -4.75
C ARG A 31 12.87 -4.73 -6.23
N LEU A 32 11.84 -5.12 -6.98
CA LEU A 32 11.73 -4.80 -8.41
C LEU A 32 11.66 -3.29 -8.65
N PHE A 33 10.86 -2.57 -7.86
CA PHE A 33 10.76 -1.11 -7.96
C PHE A 33 12.05 -0.42 -7.52
N ARG A 34 12.71 -0.91 -6.45
CA ARG A 34 14.04 -0.42 -6.05
C ARG A 34 15.06 -0.55 -7.17
N GLY A 35 15.08 -1.69 -7.87
CA GLY A 35 15.98 -1.92 -9.01
C GLY A 35 15.67 -1.03 -10.22
N ALA A 36 14.40 -0.74 -10.48
CA ALA A 36 13.97 0.06 -11.62
C ALA A 36 14.10 1.58 -11.40
N ILE A 37 13.80 2.07 -10.20
CA ILE A 37 13.85 3.50 -9.85
C ILE A 37 15.27 3.91 -9.44
N GLY A 38 16.05 3.01 -8.84
CA GLY A 38 17.39 3.32 -8.40
C GLY A 38 17.43 3.93 -6.99
N PRO A 39 18.55 4.58 -6.61
CA PRO A 39 18.83 4.99 -5.23
C PRO A 39 17.84 5.98 -4.64
N ASP A 40 17.06 6.66 -5.48
CA ASP A 40 16.02 7.60 -5.04
C ASP A 40 14.71 6.90 -4.63
N PHE A 41 14.65 5.57 -4.70
CA PHE A 41 13.48 4.81 -4.26
C PHE A 41 13.35 4.84 -2.73
N ILE A 42 12.21 5.34 -2.26
CA ILE A 42 11.84 5.36 -0.85
C ILE A 42 10.63 4.44 -0.66
N PHE A 43 10.77 3.44 0.21
CA PHE A 43 9.69 2.53 0.56
C PHE A 43 8.86 3.11 1.72
N MET A 44 7.54 3.11 1.57
CA MET A 44 6.60 3.52 2.62
C MET A 44 5.68 2.34 2.95
N ASP A 45 5.54 2.04 4.24
CA ASP A 45 4.58 1.08 4.78
C ASP A 45 3.90 1.61 6.05
N ASP A 46 2.97 0.83 6.63
CA ASP A 46 2.38 1.17 7.92
C ASP A 46 3.19 0.60 9.10
N ILE A 47 2.93 1.11 10.31
CA ILE A 47 3.61 0.65 11.54
C ILE A 47 2.94 -0.62 12.09
N ALA A 48 2.39 -1.48 11.23
CA ALA A 48 1.84 -2.74 11.70
C ALA A 48 2.97 -3.68 12.18
N ARG A 49 2.72 -4.35 13.31
CA ARG A 49 3.73 -5.20 13.99
C ARG A 49 4.44 -6.23 13.09
N PRO A 50 3.76 -6.93 12.15
CA PRO A 50 4.44 -7.89 11.29
C PRO A 50 5.47 -7.27 10.33
N LEU A 51 5.38 -5.97 10.08
CA LEU A 51 6.28 -5.21 9.18
C LEU A 51 7.47 -4.59 9.93
N ARG A 52 7.61 -4.90 11.23
CA ARG A 52 8.66 -4.38 12.11
C ARG A 52 9.46 -5.52 12.76
N THR A 53 9.45 -6.71 12.15
CA THR A 53 10.26 -7.85 12.61
C THR A 53 11.72 -7.68 12.21
N LEU A 54 12.63 -8.34 12.92
CA LEU A 54 14.06 -8.33 12.59
C LEU A 54 14.33 -8.77 11.14
N ALA A 55 13.66 -9.84 10.69
CA ALA A 55 13.79 -10.34 9.32
C ALA A 55 13.43 -9.29 8.26
N VAL A 56 12.41 -8.46 8.51
CA VAL A 56 12.02 -7.38 7.59
C VAL A 56 13.07 -6.28 7.57
N GLU A 57 13.57 -5.84 8.74
CA GLU A 57 14.61 -4.81 8.81
C GLU A 57 15.92 -5.27 8.16
N GLU A 58 16.33 -6.52 8.39
CA GLU A 58 17.53 -7.09 7.79
C GLU A 58 17.42 -7.19 6.28
N LEU A 59 16.26 -7.61 5.76
CA LEU A 59 16.03 -7.69 4.32
C LEU A 59 16.05 -6.31 3.65
N LEU A 60 15.35 -5.31 4.22
CA LEU A 60 15.35 -3.95 3.69
C LEU A 60 16.78 -3.40 3.62
N LYS A 61 17.58 -3.66 4.66
CA LYS A 61 18.99 -3.26 4.70
C LYS A 61 19.84 -4.00 3.65
N SER A 62 19.66 -5.31 3.48
CA SER A 62 20.44 -6.09 2.51
C SER A 62 20.12 -5.73 1.06
N GLU A 63 18.89 -5.29 0.78
CA GLU A 63 18.43 -4.87 -0.54
C GLU A 63 18.64 -3.37 -0.81
N ASP A 64 19.31 -2.64 0.10
CA ASP A 64 19.54 -1.19 0.01
C ASP A 64 18.22 -0.40 -0.21
N ILE A 65 17.18 -0.80 0.52
CA ILE A 65 15.86 -0.16 0.48
C ILE A 65 15.74 0.78 1.67
N THR A 66 15.70 2.09 1.39
CA THR A 66 15.41 3.09 2.42
C THR A 66 13.91 3.08 2.73
N ARG A 67 13.55 2.83 3.98
CA ARG A 67 12.18 2.95 4.47
C ARG A 67 11.94 4.35 5.02
N MET A 68 10.83 4.98 4.63
CA MET A 68 10.38 6.25 5.15
C MET A 68 9.98 6.13 6.62
N ASP A 69 10.39 7.10 7.45
CA ASP A 69 9.85 7.27 8.79
C ASP A 69 8.37 7.68 8.69
N TRP A 70 7.50 6.93 9.36
CA TRP A 70 6.07 7.18 9.34
C TRP A 70 5.52 7.43 10.75
N PRO A 71 4.66 8.44 10.96
CA PRO A 71 4.05 8.68 12.27
C PRO A 71 3.00 7.62 12.61
N ALA A 72 2.98 7.19 13.88
CA ALA A 72 1.99 6.23 14.35
C ALA A 72 0.58 6.81 14.27
N TYR A 73 -0.42 5.95 14.08
CA TYR A 73 -1.84 6.31 14.10
C TYR A 73 -2.24 7.44 13.14
N SER A 74 -1.55 7.57 12.00
CA SER A 74 -1.82 8.58 10.99
C SER A 74 -2.39 7.97 9.69
N PRO A 75 -3.60 7.37 9.72
CA PRO A 75 -4.21 6.79 8.53
C PRO A 75 -4.52 7.84 7.47
N ASP A 76 -4.83 9.08 7.87
CA ASP A 76 -5.16 10.21 6.99
C ASP A 76 -4.00 10.59 6.05
N LEU A 77 -2.77 10.31 6.50
CA LEU A 77 -1.57 10.53 5.70
C LEU A 77 -1.29 9.39 4.74
N ASN A 78 -1.89 8.21 4.91
CA ASN A 78 -1.52 7.03 4.11
C ASN A 78 -2.35 6.93 2.82
N PRO A 79 -1.76 7.21 1.63
CA PRO A 79 -2.50 7.21 0.37
C PRO A 79 -3.19 5.88 0.05
N ILE A 80 -2.61 4.75 0.49
CA ILE A 80 -3.17 3.43 0.20
C ILE A 80 -4.55 3.25 0.83
N LYS A 81 -4.86 3.96 1.92
CA LYS A 81 -6.19 3.91 2.54
C LYS A 81 -7.25 4.45 1.57
N HIS A 82 -6.94 5.49 0.79
CA HIS A 82 -7.88 6.02 -0.21
C HIS A 82 -8.04 5.07 -1.39
N VAL A 83 -6.97 4.35 -1.74
CA VAL A 83 -7.03 3.30 -2.76
C VAL A 83 -7.96 2.17 -2.29
N TRP A 84 -7.85 1.74 -1.03
CA TRP A 84 -8.74 0.72 -0.46
C TRP A 84 -10.20 1.17 -0.39
N ASP A 85 -10.44 2.41 0.00
CA ASP A 85 -11.78 3.00 0.05
C ASP A 85 -12.39 3.12 -1.37
N ALA A 86 -11.61 3.55 -2.36
CA ALA A 86 -12.03 3.55 -3.76
C ALA A 86 -12.34 2.14 -4.27
N LEU A 87 -11.48 1.16 -3.96
CA LEU A 87 -11.71 -0.24 -4.33
C LEU A 87 -12.98 -0.79 -3.67
N GLY A 88 -13.20 -0.52 -2.37
CA GLY A 88 -14.40 -0.91 -1.64
C GLY A 88 -15.67 -0.34 -2.26
N ARG A 89 -15.69 0.96 -2.58
CA ARG A 89 -16.81 1.60 -3.29
C ARG A 89 -17.09 0.95 -4.64
N ARG A 90 -16.06 0.62 -5.41
CA ARG A 90 -16.23 -0.04 -6.72
C ARG A 90 -16.86 -1.43 -6.58
N ILE A 91 -16.40 -2.21 -5.59
CA ILE A 91 -17.00 -3.51 -5.27
C ILE A 91 -18.47 -3.35 -4.85
N SER A 92 -18.78 -2.39 -3.98
CA SER A 92 -20.16 -2.10 -3.55
C SER A 92 -21.07 -1.64 -4.69
N ALA A 93 -20.52 -1.00 -5.72
CA ALA A 93 -21.26 -0.52 -6.88
C ALA A 93 -21.48 -1.58 -7.97
N ARG A 94 -20.88 -2.78 -7.86
CA ARG A 94 -21.11 -3.86 -8.82
C ARG A 94 -22.56 -4.33 -8.76
N LEU A 95 -23.13 -4.66 -9.92
CA LEU A 95 -24.49 -5.21 -10.03
C LEU A 95 -24.61 -6.59 -9.35
N HIS A 96 -23.53 -7.38 -9.38
CA HIS A 96 -23.47 -8.70 -8.76
C HIS A 96 -22.51 -8.64 -7.57
N HIS A 97 -23.00 -9.09 -6.42
CA HIS A 97 -22.21 -9.18 -5.20
C HIS A 97 -21.56 -10.56 -5.09
N PRO A 98 -20.37 -10.65 -4.46
CA PRO A 98 -19.70 -11.93 -4.30
C PRO A 98 -20.45 -12.81 -3.30
N GLU A 99 -20.70 -14.06 -3.71
CA GLU A 99 -21.37 -15.08 -2.89
C GLU A 99 -20.36 -15.98 -2.15
N SER A 100 -19.08 -15.83 -2.47
CA SER A 100 -17.99 -16.57 -1.81
C SER A 100 -16.73 -15.71 -1.71
N THR A 101 -15.85 -16.10 -0.79
CA THR A 101 -14.53 -15.49 -0.67
C THR A 101 -13.74 -15.58 -1.98
N GLN A 102 -13.87 -16.67 -2.73
CA GLN A 102 -13.18 -16.82 -4.01
C GLN A 102 -13.67 -15.80 -5.05
N GLN A 103 -14.99 -15.61 -5.14
CA GLN A 103 -15.57 -14.58 -6.00
C GLN A 103 -15.15 -13.18 -5.56
N LEU A 104 -15.14 -12.90 -4.25
CA LEU A 104 -14.68 -11.60 -3.74
C LEU A 104 -13.21 -11.33 -4.12
N LYS A 105 -12.32 -12.31 -3.97
CA LYS A 105 -10.90 -12.18 -4.37
C LYS A 105 -10.78 -11.85 -5.86
N GLN A 106 -11.50 -12.58 -6.70
CA GLN A 106 -11.51 -12.36 -8.14
C GLN A 106 -12.03 -10.94 -8.49
N MET A 107 -13.13 -10.52 -7.87
CA MET A 107 -13.69 -9.19 -8.08
C MET A 107 -12.72 -8.08 -7.63
N LEU A 108 -11.99 -8.28 -6.53
CA LEU A 108 -10.99 -7.32 -6.05
C LEU A 108 -9.83 -7.16 -7.05
N ILE A 109 -9.33 -8.25 -7.62
CA ILE A 109 -8.25 -8.21 -8.63
C ILE A 109 -8.72 -7.46 -9.88
N GLU A 110 -9.93 -7.74 -10.36
CA GLU A 110 -10.52 -7.06 -11.51
C GLU A 110 -10.69 -5.55 -11.26
N GLU A 111 -11.31 -5.17 -10.14
CA GLU A 111 -11.52 -3.76 -9.84
C GLU A 111 -10.21 -3.03 -9.56
N TRP A 112 -9.23 -3.70 -8.95
CA TRP A 112 -7.88 -3.17 -8.76
C TRP A 112 -7.23 -2.85 -10.10
N ALA A 113 -7.31 -3.76 -11.07
CA ALA A 113 -6.77 -3.56 -12.42
C ALA A 113 -7.43 -2.38 -13.16
N LEU A 114 -8.71 -2.11 -12.87
CA LEU A 114 -9.49 -1.01 -13.45
C LEU A 114 -9.34 0.32 -12.72
N LEU A 115 -8.63 0.38 -11.59
CA LEU A 115 -8.39 1.67 -10.92
C LEU A 115 -7.66 2.63 -11.86
N PRO A 116 -8.16 3.87 -12.03
CA PRO A 116 -7.50 4.84 -12.91
C PRO A 116 -6.10 5.19 -12.40
N GLN A 117 -5.10 5.13 -13.28
CA GLN A 117 -3.73 5.52 -12.92
C GLN A 117 -3.64 6.98 -12.47
N GLU A 118 -4.44 7.85 -13.09
CA GLU A 118 -4.55 9.27 -12.70
C GLU A 118 -4.99 9.44 -11.25
N MET A 119 -5.90 8.58 -10.76
CA MET A 119 -6.31 8.61 -9.35
C MET A 119 -5.12 8.34 -8.42
N LEU A 120 -4.28 7.34 -8.76
CA LEU A 120 -3.09 7.01 -7.97
C LEU A 120 -2.07 8.15 -7.99
N HIS A 121 -1.84 8.76 -9.16
CA HIS A 121 -0.96 9.93 -9.27
C HIS A 121 -1.45 11.11 -8.44
N GLN A 122 -2.73 11.45 -8.51
CA GLN A 122 -3.31 12.54 -7.73
C GLN A 122 -3.21 12.30 -6.21
N LEU A 123 -3.36 11.05 -5.76
CA LEU A 123 -3.16 10.70 -4.36
C LEU A 123 -1.72 10.96 -3.92
N VAL A 124 -0.72 10.54 -4.71
CA VAL A 124 0.70 10.81 -4.41
C VAL A 124 0.99 12.31 -4.43
N LEU A 125 0.52 13.05 -5.44
CA LEU A 125 0.73 14.50 -5.56
C LEU A 125 0.07 15.28 -4.42
N SER A 126 -1.02 14.76 -3.84
CA SER A 126 -1.71 15.39 -2.72
C SER A 126 -0.95 15.31 -1.38
N MET A 127 0.12 14.52 -1.28
CA MET A 127 0.81 14.24 -0.03
C MET A 127 1.34 15.48 0.67
N ARG A 128 1.95 16.42 -0.08
CA ARG A 128 2.43 17.68 0.50
C ARG A 128 1.30 18.41 1.23
N ARG A 129 0.15 18.58 0.56
CA ARG A 129 -1.01 19.29 1.11
C ARG A 129 -1.56 18.59 2.36
N ARG A 130 -1.59 17.25 2.36
CA ARG A 130 -2.04 16.46 3.52
C ARG A 130 -1.12 16.65 4.72
N CYS A 131 0.19 16.58 4.51
CA CYS A 131 1.18 16.85 5.55
C CYS A 131 1.03 18.27 6.12
N GLU A 132 0.87 19.27 5.26
CA GLU A 132 0.62 20.67 5.67
C GLU A 132 -0.66 20.79 6.52
N ALA A 133 -1.74 20.14 6.11
CA ALA A 133 -2.99 20.12 6.86
C ALA A 133 -2.83 19.45 8.24
N THR A 134 -2.16 18.30 8.31
CA THR A 134 -1.89 17.60 9.58
C THR A 134 -1.03 18.45 10.52
N ILE A 135 -0.03 19.16 9.99
CA ILE A 135 0.79 20.09 10.77
C ILE A 135 -0.08 21.24 11.30
N ALA A 136 -0.97 21.81 10.48
CA ALA A 136 -1.85 22.91 10.89
C ALA A 136 -2.78 22.52 12.05
N VAL A 137 -3.25 21.27 12.09
CA VAL A 137 -4.06 20.73 13.20
C VAL A 137 -3.22 20.06 14.30
N ARG A 138 -1.90 20.26 14.31
CA ARG A 138 -0.96 19.73 15.31
C ARG A 138 -1.03 18.21 15.49
N GLY A 139 -1.17 17.47 14.38
CA GLY A 139 -1.30 16.01 14.40
C GLY A 139 -2.72 15.52 14.70
N GLY A 140 -3.70 16.41 14.81
CA GLY A 140 -5.11 16.05 14.84
C GLY A 140 -5.61 15.44 13.52
N HIS A 141 -6.84 14.94 13.55
CA HIS A 141 -7.50 14.35 12.39
C HIS A 141 -7.68 15.37 11.26
N VAL A 142 -7.32 14.97 10.04
CA VAL A 142 -7.57 15.75 8.82
C VAL A 142 -8.70 15.06 8.06
N PRO A 143 -9.73 15.79 7.60
CA PRO A 143 -10.82 15.20 6.83
C PRO A 143 -10.31 14.40 5.64
N TYR A 144 -10.92 13.23 5.46
CA TYR A 144 -10.69 12.27 4.39
C TYR A 144 -11.21 12.77 3.04
#